data_AF-A0A7W0Q2X0-F1
#
_entry.id   AF-A0A7W0Q2X0-F1
#
_cell.length_a   1.000
_cell.length_b   1.000
_cell.length_c   1.000
_cell.angle_alpha   90.00
_cell.angle_beta   90.00
_cell.angle_gamma   90.00
#
_symmetry.space_group_name_H-M   'P 1'
#
loop_
_entity.id
_entity.type
_entity.pdbx_description
1 polymer ?
#
loop_
_entity_poly.entity_id
_entity_poly.type
_entity_poly.pdbx_seq_one_letter_code
_entity_poly.pdbx_strand_id
1 'polypeptide(L)'
;MQDLIAAVQRALDETDAEYGQLPFFVRPMVRHGFVKRTGLDFARWRAVLSEVARGTIEPGLPAALAALGEHYRGAPERARKGMGATAPQLAEVEARSRTRAEAVAALAAAISAR
;
A
#
# COMPACT_ATOMS: atom_id res chain seq x y z
N MET A 1 2.30 16.56 7.59
CA MET A 1 1.55 15.96 6.45
C MET A 1 2.47 15.56 5.30
N GLN A 2 3.43 16.39 4.88
CA GLN A 2 4.42 16.01 3.85
C GLN A 2 5.17 14.71 4.20
N ASP A 3 5.62 14.54 5.45
CA ASP A 3 6.29 13.31 5.88
C ASP A 3 5.38 12.06 5.81
N LEU A 4 4.08 12.23 6.07
CA LEU A 4 3.10 11.14 5.99
C LEU A 4 2.84 10.74 4.53
N ILE A 5 2.75 11.72 3.63
CA ILE A 5 2.66 11.48 2.19
C ILE A 5 3.89 10.72 1.72
N ALA A 6 5.09 11.17 2.10
CA ALA A 6 6.35 10.52 1.74
C ALA A 6 6.45 9.08 2.28
N ALA A 7 5.93 8.82 3.49
CA ALA A 7 5.90 7.47 4.06
C ALA A 7 4.98 6.54 3.24
N VAL A 8 3.80 7.01 2.83
CA VAL A 8 2.88 6.23 1.98
C VAL A 8 3.45 6.03 0.57
N GLN A 9 4.10 7.05 0.00
CA GLN A 9 4.80 6.92 -1.29
C GLN A 9 5.89 5.85 -1.22
N ARG A 10 6.72 5.86 -0.17
CA ARG A 10 7.74 4.84 0.05
C ARG A 10 7.15 3.43 0.16
N ALA A 11 6.06 3.28 0.90
CA ALA A 11 5.36 1.99 1.03
C ALA A 11 4.88 1.45 -0.34
N LEU A 12 4.36 2.34 -1.20
CA LEU A 12 3.92 1.98 -2.54
C LEU A 12 5.10 1.62 -3.45
N ASP A 13 6.19 2.40 -3.41
CA ASP A 13 7.38 2.14 -4.23
C ASP A 13 8.06 0.82 -3.85
N GLU A 14 8.17 0.52 -2.55
CA GLU A 14 8.65 -0.78 -2.08
C GLU A 14 7.75 -1.93 -2.54
N THR A 15 6.42 -1.75 -2.47
CA THR A 15 5.46 -2.77 -2.91
C THR A 15 5.55 -3.00 -4.43
N ASP A 16 5.71 -1.92 -5.21
CA ASP A 16 5.89 -1.98 -6.66
C ASP A 16 7.20 -2.70 -7.03
N ALA A 17 8.28 -2.42 -6.29
CA ALA A 17 9.57 -3.09 -6.44
C ALA A 17 9.50 -4.59 -6.08
N GLU A 18 8.83 -4.94 -4.97
CA GLU A 18 8.58 -6.33 -4.56
C GLU A 18 7.81 -7.09 -5.66
N TYR A 19 6.80 -6.47 -6.27
CA TYR A 19 6.07 -7.08 -7.39
C TYR A 19 6.93 -7.18 -8.66
N GLY A 20 7.86 -6.24 -8.86
CA GLY A 20 8.83 -6.27 -9.96
C GLY A 20 9.81 -7.44 -9.87
N GLN A 21 10.10 -7.94 -8.67
CA GLN A 21 10.98 -9.09 -8.45
C GLN A 21 10.31 -10.44 -8.78
N LEU A 22 8.98 -10.49 -8.89
CA LEU A 22 8.26 -11.71 -9.24
C LEU A 22 8.48 -12.12 -10.70
N PRO A 23 8.29 -13.41 -11.04
CA PRO A 23 8.35 -13.87 -12.43
C PRO A 23 7.40 -13.09 -13.33
N PHE A 24 7.82 -12.80 -14.57
CA PHE A 24 7.10 -11.88 -15.47
C PHE A 24 5.62 -12.26 -15.69
N PHE A 25 5.29 -13.55 -15.68
CA PHE A 25 3.92 -14.06 -15.85
C PHE A 25 3.05 -13.93 -14.59
N VAL A 26 3.64 -13.75 -13.41
CA VAL A 26 2.93 -13.51 -12.14
C VAL A 26 2.63 -12.02 -11.95
N ARG A 27 3.49 -11.13 -12.46
CA ARG A 27 3.38 -9.67 -12.29
C ARG A 27 1.99 -9.11 -12.66
N PRO A 28 1.38 -9.47 -13.80
CA PRO A 28 0.05 -8.95 -14.16
C PRO A 28 -1.01 -9.36 -13.14
N MET A 29 -0.96 -10.60 -12.63
CA MET A 29 -1.91 -11.12 -11.66
C MET A 29 -1.83 -10.38 -10.33
N VAL A 30 -0.63 -10.15 -9.79
CA VAL A 30 -0.49 -9.43 -8.51
C VAL A 30 -0.85 -7.95 -8.64
N ARG A 31 -0.49 -7.30 -9.75
CA ARG A 31 -0.84 -5.90 -10.03
C ARG A 31 -2.35 -5.74 -10.19
N HIS A 32 -3.00 -6.64 -10.94
CA HIS A 32 -4.46 -6.66 -11.05
C HIS A 32 -5.12 -6.89 -9.69
N GLY A 33 -4.61 -7.84 -8.90
CA GLY A 33 -5.10 -8.08 -7.54
C GLY A 33 -4.91 -6.88 -6.60
N PHE A 34 -3.86 -6.09 -6.78
CA PHE A 34 -3.65 -4.84 -6.07
C PHE A 34 -4.67 -3.78 -6.46
N VAL A 35 -4.90 -3.55 -7.75
CA VAL A 35 -5.93 -2.61 -8.24
C VAL A 35 -7.31 -3.01 -7.74
N LYS A 36 -7.68 -4.30 -7.83
CA LYS A 36 -8.97 -4.81 -7.35
C LYS A 36 -9.19 -4.55 -5.85
N ARG A 37 -8.12 -4.57 -5.04
CA ARG A 37 -8.20 -4.37 -3.58
C ARG A 37 -8.12 -2.91 -3.15
N THR A 38 -7.35 -2.09 -3.85
CA THR A 38 -7.05 -0.72 -3.44
C THR A 38 -7.78 0.33 -4.29
N GLY A 39 -8.40 -0.08 -5.39
CA GLY A 39 -9.13 0.78 -6.32
C GLY A 39 -8.25 1.50 -7.35
N LEU A 40 -6.94 1.58 -7.14
CA LEU A 40 -6.01 2.34 -7.98
C LEU A 40 -4.76 1.51 -8.31
N ASP A 41 -4.13 1.79 -9.46
CA ASP A 41 -2.79 1.29 -9.74
C ASP A 41 -1.71 2.19 -9.09
N PHE A 42 -0.45 1.75 -9.13
CA PHE A 42 0.66 2.50 -8.54
C PHE A 42 0.86 3.90 -9.15
N ALA A 43 0.65 4.06 -10.46
CA ALA A 43 0.83 5.36 -11.12
C ALA A 43 -0.26 6.35 -10.67
N ARG A 44 -1.52 5.89 -10.60
CA ARG A 44 -2.64 6.68 -10.11
C ARG A 44 -2.48 7.00 -8.62
N TRP A 45 -1.98 6.07 -7.80
CA TRP A 45 -1.63 6.36 -6.41
C TRP A 45 -0.58 7.47 -6.28
N ARG A 46 0.52 7.40 -7.04
CA ARG A 46 1.55 8.45 -7.05
C ARG A 46 0.98 9.81 -7.45
N ALA A 47 0.14 9.85 -8.49
CA ALA A 47 -0.50 11.08 -8.93
C ALA A 47 -1.41 11.67 -7.84
N VAL A 48 -2.27 10.85 -7.24
CA VAL A 48 -3.17 11.27 -6.15
C VAL A 48 -2.39 11.81 -4.96
N LEU A 49 -1.31 11.13 -4.53
CA LEU A 49 -0.47 11.60 -3.42
C LEU A 49 0.26 12.92 -3.75
N SER A 50 0.66 13.12 -5.01
CA SER A 50 1.20 14.40 -5.47
C SER A 50 0.17 15.53 -5.40
N GLU A 51 -1.10 15.26 -5.72
CA GLU A 51 -2.17 16.25 -5.59
C GLU A 51 -2.46 16.59 -4.13
N VAL A 52 -2.42 15.60 -3.23
CA VAL A 52 -2.54 15.83 -1.78
C VAL A 52 -1.39 16.69 -1.28
N ALA A 53 -0.17 16.48 -1.77
CA ALA A 53 0.99 17.31 -1.43
C ALA A 53 0.83 18.77 -1.88
N ARG A 54 0.04 19.02 -2.93
CA ARG A 54 -0.34 20.35 -3.43
C ARG A 54 -1.58 20.92 -2.73
N GLY A 55 -2.18 20.16 -1.81
CA GLY A 55 -3.34 20.58 -1.02
C GLY A 55 -4.70 20.18 -1.60
N THR A 56 -4.74 19.41 -2.69
CA THR A 56 -5.97 18.92 -3.33
C THR A 56 -6.34 17.55 -2.77
N ILE A 57 -7.55 17.41 -2.22
CA ILE A 57 -8.07 16.14 -1.67
C ILE A 57 -9.32 15.75 -2.46
N GLU A 58 -9.24 14.65 -3.21
CA GLU A 58 -10.40 14.11 -3.92
C GLU A 58 -11.37 13.45 -2.91
N PRO A 59 -12.71 13.58 -3.07
CA PRO A 59 -13.69 13.05 -2.11
C PRO A 59 -13.57 11.54 -1.83
N GLY A 60 -13.07 10.75 -2.78
CA GLY A 60 -12.87 9.30 -2.64
C GLY A 60 -11.57 8.88 -1.95
N LEU A 61 -10.67 9.83 -1.67
CA LEU A 61 -9.34 9.52 -1.15
C LEU A 61 -9.36 8.83 0.23
N PRO A 62 -10.18 9.24 1.22
CA PRO A 62 -10.22 8.55 2.51
C PRO A 62 -10.61 7.06 2.37
N ALA A 63 -11.57 6.75 1.50
CA ALA A 63 -11.98 5.38 1.22
C ALA A 63 -10.87 4.58 0.51
N ALA A 64 -10.19 5.20 -0.46
CA ALA A 64 -9.05 4.58 -1.14
C ALA A 64 -7.89 4.30 -0.16
N LEU A 65 -7.58 5.23 0.75
CA LEU A 65 -6.56 5.03 1.78
C LEU A 65 -6.96 3.93 2.75
N ALA A 66 -8.23 3.85 3.16
CA ALA A 66 -8.72 2.75 3.98
C ALA A 66 -8.49 1.40 3.28
N ALA A 67 -8.84 1.30 1.99
CA ALA A 67 -8.64 0.09 1.19
C ALA A 67 -7.15 -0.28 1.03
N LEU A 68 -6.27 0.71 0.87
CA LEU A 68 -4.82 0.50 0.86
C LEU A 68 -4.31 0.00 2.23
N GLY A 69 -4.83 0.55 3.32
CA GLY A 69 -4.54 0.10 4.68
C GLY A 69 -4.96 -1.35 4.92
N GLU A 70 -6.17 -1.73 4.50
CA GLU A 70 -6.65 -3.12 4.54
C GLU A 70 -5.77 -4.06 3.72
N HIS A 71 -5.34 -3.60 2.53
CA HIS A 71 -4.45 -4.38 1.69
C HIS A 71 -3.16 -4.74 2.43
N TYR A 72 -2.52 -3.77 3.08
CA TYR A 72 -1.31 -4.03 3.88
C TYR A 72 -1.59 -4.89 5.11
N ARG A 73 -2.67 -4.62 5.88
CA ARG A 73 -3.01 -5.43 7.06
C ARG A 73 -3.30 -6.89 6.72
N GLY A 74 -3.87 -7.17 5.55
CA GLY A 74 -4.10 -8.53 5.07
C GLY A 74 -2.89 -9.22 4.43
N ALA A 75 -1.77 -8.52 4.21
CA ALA A 75 -0.61 -9.10 3.53
C ALA A 75 0.06 -10.26 4.30
N PRO A 76 0.25 -10.20 5.62
CA PRO A 76 0.83 -11.31 6.39
C PRO A 76 -0.01 -12.58 6.29
N GLU A 77 -1.33 -12.44 6.41
CA GLU A 77 -2.24 -13.58 6.31
C GLU A 77 -2.20 -14.24 4.93
N ARG A 78 -2.07 -13.45 3.86
CA ARG A 78 -1.86 -13.98 2.50
C ARG A 78 -0.50 -14.65 2.36
N ALA A 79 0.54 -14.13 3.00
CA ALA A 79 1.86 -14.75 3.01
C ALA A 79 1.86 -16.10 3.74
N ARG A 80 1.16 -16.20 4.89
CA ARG A 80 0.98 -17.46 5.64
C ARG A 80 0.23 -18.53 4.85
N LYS A 81 -0.82 -18.11 4.12
CA LYS A 81 -1.60 -19.00 3.24
C LYS A 81 -0.85 -19.38 1.95
N GLY A 82 0.23 -18.67 1.63
CA GLY A 82 1.11 -19.01 0.51
C GLY A 82 1.97 -20.24 0.82
N MET A 83 2.37 -20.97 -0.21
CA MET A 83 3.26 -22.12 -0.05
C MET A 83 4.71 -21.64 0.11
N GLY A 84 5.27 -21.71 1.33
CA GLY A 84 6.73 -21.73 1.51
C GLY A 84 7.40 -20.53 2.21
N ALA A 85 6.66 -19.65 2.89
CA ALA A 85 7.30 -18.62 3.73
C ALA A 85 7.83 -19.22 5.04
N THR A 86 9.11 -19.02 5.33
CA THR A 86 9.73 -19.41 6.61
C THR A 86 9.28 -18.47 7.75
N ALA A 87 9.41 -18.89 9.00
CA ALA A 87 9.05 -18.05 10.15
C ALA A 87 9.77 -16.69 10.18
N PRO A 88 11.09 -16.58 9.88
CA PRO A 88 11.76 -15.28 9.76
C PRO A 88 11.19 -14.39 8.64
N GLN A 89 10.88 -14.98 7.47
CA GLN A 89 10.27 -14.24 6.37
C GLN A 89 8.87 -13.73 6.73
N LEU A 90 8.08 -14.54 7.43
CA LEU A 90 6.76 -14.13 7.92
C LEU A 90 6.85 -12.97 8.92
N ALA A 91 7.81 -13.02 9.86
CA ALA A 91 8.04 -11.93 10.81
C ALA A 91 8.43 -10.62 10.09
N GLU A 92 9.24 -10.71 9.03
CA GLU A 92 9.61 -9.55 8.22
C GLU A 92 8.41 -8.98 7.43
N VAL A 93 7.58 -9.85 6.85
CA VAL A 93 6.33 -9.44 6.18
C VAL A 93 5.39 -8.78 7.17
N GLU A 94 5.24 -9.32 8.38
CA GLU A 94 4.41 -8.74 9.44
C GLU A 94 4.89 -7.34 9.83
N ALA A 95 6.19 -7.18 10.09
CA ALA A 95 6.77 -5.90 10.47
C ALA A 95 6.56 -4.85 9.37
N ARG A 96 6.91 -5.18 8.11
CA ARG A 96 6.71 -4.27 6.96
C ARG A 96 5.23 -3.93 6.77
N SER A 97 4.36 -4.92 6.81
CA SER A 97 2.91 -4.73 6.62
C SER A 97 2.31 -3.82 7.69
N ARG A 98 2.74 -3.96 8.94
CA ARG A 98 2.32 -3.08 10.04
C ARG A 98 2.78 -1.64 9.80
N THR A 99 4.06 -1.41 9.53
CA THR A 99 4.60 -0.06 9.27
C THR A 99 3.88 0.62 8.10
N ARG A 100 3.63 -0.11 7.00
CA ARG A 100 2.91 0.43 5.84
C ARG A 100 1.46 0.76 6.16
N ALA A 101 0.77 -0.10 6.91
CA ALA A 101 -0.60 0.16 7.35
C ALA A 101 -0.70 1.36 8.30
N GLU A 102 0.25 1.50 9.22
CA GLU A 102 0.34 2.65 10.14
C GLU A 102 0.56 3.96 9.39
N ALA A 103 1.47 3.99 8.40
CA ALA A 103 1.69 5.16 7.57
C ALA A 103 0.41 5.61 6.83
N VAL A 104 -0.33 4.65 6.26
CA VAL A 104 -1.60 4.92 5.57
C VAL A 104 -2.66 5.42 6.54
N ALA A 105 -2.78 4.81 7.72
CA ALA A 105 -3.73 5.24 8.75
C ALA A 105 -3.42 6.66 9.25
N ALA A 106 -2.14 6.97 9.47
CA ALA A 106 -1.71 8.30 9.89
C ALA A 106 -2.02 9.36 8.83
N LEU A 107 -1.78 9.07 7.54
CA LEU A 107 -2.13 9.98 6.46
C LEU A 107 -3.65 10.17 6.35
N ALA A 108 -4.44 9.10 6.44
CA ALA A 108 -5.90 9.17 6.42
C ALA A 108 -6.44 10.03 7.56
N ALA A 109 -5.94 9.84 8.79
CA ALA A 109 -6.32 10.63 9.95
C ALA A 109 -5.96 12.12 9.77
N ALA A 110 -4.77 12.42 9.24
CA ALA A 110 -4.35 13.80 8.98
C ALA A 110 -5.22 14.49 7.91
N ILE A 111 -5.70 13.75 6.91
CA ILE A 111 -6.63 14.25 5.88
C ILE A 111 -8.00 14.53 6.48
N SER A 112 -8.52 13.65 7.34
CA SER A 112 -9.84 13.81 7.97
C SER A 112 -9.88 14.92 9.02
N ALA A 113 -8.74 15.33 9.57
CA ALA A 113 -8.65 16.39 10.57
C ALA A 113 -8.52 17.81 9.95
N ARG A 114 -8.49 17.92 8.62
CA ARG A 114 -8.36 19.17 7.87
C ARG A 114 -9.74 19.69 7.47
#